data_AF-A0A0J1L6G9-F1
#
_entry.id   AF-A0A0J1L6G9-F1
#
_cell.length_a   1.000
_cell.length_b   1.000
_cell.length_c   1.000
_cell.angle_alpha   90.00
_cell.angle_beta   90.00
_cell.angle_gamma   90.00
#
_symmetry.space_group_name_H-M   'P 1'
#
loop_
_entity.id
_entity.type
_entity.pdbx_description
1 polymer ?
#
loop_
_entity_poly.entity_id
_entity_poly.type
_entity_poly.pdbx_seq_one_letter_code
_entity_poly.pdbx_strand_id
1 'polypeptide(L)'
;MRIFDEKGITLYELLAAITILAIVLPVIYGVFQSGLSLYNKIQIEGQIRDDADYAVSMMMNSFNSIPFDYVTIEGDSKISLYDTEKTVFEKNTKENSSFYTYDKEKIKPENAKVSSIAFVDHQLKNEAITSVSINNQILEGSGDFTGSKVRLSCSKTDPENKNRCLHGLIHITFIIDQARLNRPLTLESQFGF
;
A
#
# COMPACT_ATOMS: atom_id res chain seq x y z
N MET A 1 -8.81 -9.89 -78.33
CA MET A 1 -8.50 -9.69 -76.89
C MET A 1 -9.82 -9.54 -76.15
N ARG A 2 -10.23 -10.54 -75.38
CA ARG A 2 -11.36 -10.42 -74.45
C ARG A 2 -11.08 -11.32 -73.26
N ILE A 3 -10.68 -10.68 -72.16
CA ILE A 3 -10.55 -11.25 -70.84
C ILE A 3 -11.88 -10.91 -70.15
N PHE A 4 -12.76 -11.89 -69.99
CA PHE A 4 -13.91 -11.83 -69.09
C PHE A 4 -14.14 -13.24 -68.55
N ASP A 5 -13.29 -13.63 -67.58
CA ASP A 5 -13.48 -14.83 -66.76
C ASP A 5 -14.47 -14.45 -65.63
N GLU A 6 -15.76 -14.47 -65.93
CA GLU A 6 -16.85 -14.21 -64.98
C GLU A 6 -17.15 -15.51 -64.19
N LYS A 7 -16.17 -16.02 -63.44
CA LYS A 7 -16.41 -17.16 -62.53
C LYS A 7 -17.15 -16.67 -61.30
N GLY A 8 -18.48 -16.73 -61.36
CA GLY A 8 -19.34 -16.56 -60.18
C GLY A 8 -19.01 -17.57 -59.09
N ILE A 9 -19.14 -17.15 -57.82
CA ILE A 9 -18.98 -18.04 -56.66
C ILE A 9 -19.98 -19.19 -56.77
N THR A 10 -19.48 -20.41 -56.70
CA THR A 10 -20.34 -21.59 -56.72
C THR A 10 -20.94 -21.83 -55.34
N LEU A 11 -22.17 -22.35 -55.27
CA LEU A 11 -22.89 -22.57 -54.01
C LEU A 11 -22.11 -23.49 -53.05
N TYR A 12 -21.41 -24.49 -53.59
CA TYR A 12 -20.64 -25.43 -52.79
C TYR A 12 -19.37 -24.80 -52.19
N GLU A 13 -18.75 -23.87 -52.91
CA GLU A 13 -17.56 -23.14 -52.45
C GLU A 13 -17.91 -22.19 -51.30
N LEU A 14 -19.07 -21.52 -51.39
CA LEU A 14 -19.61 -20.71 -50.29
C LEU A 14 -19.92 -21.57 -49.06
N LEU A 15 -20.56 -22.73 -49.26
CA LEU A 15 -20.91 -23.65 -48.17
C LEU A 15 -19.64 -24.21 -47.48
N ALA A 16 -18.62 -24.56 -48.27
CA ALA A 16 -17.32 -25.01 -47.74
C ALA A 16 -16.63 -23.89 -46.92
N ALA A 17 -16.65 -22.65 -47.40
CA ALA A 17 -16.09 -21.52 -46.66
C ALA A 17 -16.83 -21.26 -45.33
N ILE A 18 -18.17 -21.26 -45.34
CA ILE A 18 -18.99 -21.04 -44.15
C ILE A 18 -18.79 -22.16 -43.13
N THR A 19 -18.71 -23.41 -43.55
CA THR A 19 -18.49 -24.56 -42.65
C THR A 19 -17.11 -24.49 -41.98
N ILE A 20 -16.06 -24.11 -42.71
CA ILE A 20 -14.73 -23.89 -42.13
C ILE A 20 -14.77 -22.72 -41.14
N LEU A 21 -15.38 -21.59 -41.50
CA LEU A 21 -15.55 -20.43 -40.60
C LEU A 21 -16.33 -20.79 -39.32
N ALA A 22 -17.37 -21.60 -39.43
CA ALA A 22 -18.18 -22.04 -38.29
C ALA A 22 -17.37 -22.88 -37.28
N ILE A 23 -16.33 -23.58 -37.74
CA ILE A 23 -15.43 -24.34 -36.86
C ILE A 23 -14.35 -23.43 -36.26
N VAL A 24 -13.81 -22.50 -37.05
CA VAL A 24 -12.65 -21.69 -36.66
C VAL A 24 -13.05 -20.51 -35.75
N LEU A 25 -14.15 -19.82 -36.04
CA LEU A 25 -14.56 -18.63 -35.28
C LEU A 25 -14.78 -18.88 -33.78
N PRO A 26 -15.44 -19.97 -33.35
CA PRO A 26 -15.61 -20.25 -31.91
C PRO A 26 -14.28 -20.41 -31.19
N VAL A 27 -13.28 -21.02 -31.83
CA VAL A 27 -11.94 -21.20 -31.24
C VAL A 27 -11.24 -19.85 -31.08
N ILE A 28 -11.26 -19.02 -32.12
CA ILE A 28 -10.68 -17.66 -32.06
C ILE A 28 -11.36 -16.84 -30.98
N TYR A 29 -12.70 -16.86 -30.93
CA TYR A 29 -13.47 -16.10 -29.95
C TYR A 29 -13.18 -16.58 -28.52
N GLY A 30 -13.08 -17.89 -28.29
CA GLY A 30 -12.75 -18.45 -26.98
C GLY A 30 -11.36 -18.03 -26.49
N VAL A 31 -10.35 -18.08 -27.36
CA VAL A 31 -8.99 -17.61 -27.03
C VAL A 31 -8.98 -16.10 -26.79
N PHE A 32 -9.65 -15.33 -27.64
CA PHE A 32 -9.72 -13.87 -27.51
C PHE A 32 -10.36 -13.45 -26.18
N GLN A 33 -11.49 -14.04 -25.82
CA GLN A 33 -12.17 -13.75 -24.57
C GLN A 33 -11.32 -14.13 -23.34
N SER A 34 -10.63 -15.26 -23.42
CA SER A 34 -9.69 -15.70 -22.38
C SER A 34 -8.52 -14.72 -22.25
N GLY A 35 -7.99 -14.23 -23.36
CA GLY A 35 -6.92 -13.22 -23.40
C GLY A 35 -7.35 -11.90 -22.77
N LEU A 36 -8.55 -11.40 -23.08
CA LEU A 36 -9.08 -10.18 -22.46
C LEU A 36 -9.28 -10.31 -20.95
N SER A 37 -9.81 -11.45 -20.49
CA SER A 37 -9.99 -11.70 -19.06
C SER A 37 -8.65 -11.74 -18.33
N LEU A 38 -7.65 -12.42 -18.90
CA LEU A 38 -6.31 -12.49 -18.33
C LEU A 38 -5.63 -11.11 -18.30
N TYR A 39 -5.73 -10.33 -19.38
CA TYR A 39 -5.20 -8.97 -19.45
C TYR A 39 -5.77 -8.07 -18.35
N ASN A 40 -7.10 -8.06 -18.20
CA ASN A 40 -7.77 -7.28 -17.16
C ASN A 40 -7.33 -7.69 -15.76
N LYS A 41 -7.16 -9.00 -15.53
CA LYS A 41 -6.69 -9.52 -14.24
C LYS A 41 -5.28 -9.02 -13.92
N ILE A 42 -4.35 -9.14 -14.87
CA ILE A 42 -2.95 -8.70 -14.70
C ILE A 42 -2.89 -7.19 -14.46
N GLN A 43 -3.71 -6.41 -15.18
CA GLN A 43 -3.75 -4.96 -15.01
C GLN A 43 -4.20 -4.55 -13.61
N ILE A 44 -5.26 -5.18 -13.08
CA ILE A 44 -5.78 -4.87 -11.75
C ILE A 44 -4.79 -5.31 -10.66
N GLU A 45 -4.20 -6.49 -10.81
CA GLU A 45 -3.17 -6.98 -9.88
C GLU A 45 -1.96 -6.04 -9.83
N GLY A 46 -1.53 -5.53 -10.99
CA GLY A 46 -0.49 -4.51 -11.08
C GLY A 46 -0.86 -3.22 -10.34
N GLN A 47 -2.06 -2.69 -10.60
CA GLN A 47 -2.54 -1.47 -9.93
C GLN A 47 -2.60 -1.63 -8.41
N ILE A 48 -3.04 -2.78 -7.91
CA ILE A 48 -3.10 -3.04 -6.46
C ILE A 48 -1.69 -3.13 -5.86
N ARG A 49 -0.75 -3.74 -6.57
CA ARG A 49 0.64 -3.80 -6.12
C ARG A 49 1.25 -2.41 -6.04
N ASP A 50 1.00 -1.58 -7.05
CA ASP A 50 1.46 -0.19 -7.08
C ASP A 50 0.85 0.63 -5.93
N ASP A 51 -0.46 0.47 -5.65
CA ASP A 51 -1.15 1.13 -4.53
C ASP A 51 -0.53 0.69 -3.17
N ALA A 52 -0.19 -0.60 -3.03
CA ALA A 52 0.43 -1.12 -1.81
C ALA A 52 1.87 -0.65 -1.63
N ASP A 53 2.67 -0.67 -2.70
CA ASP A 53 4.05 -0.17 -2.70
C ASP A 53 4.09 1.33 -2.41
N TYR A 54 3.12 2.09 -2.94
CA TYR A 54 2.92 3.49 -2.61
C TYR A 54 2.58 3.69 -1.12
N ALA A 55 1.63 2.92 -0.58
CA ALA A 55 1.27 2.99 0.83
C ALA A 55 2.49 2.70 1.73
N VAL A 56 3.22 1.61 1.48
CA VAL A 56 4.45 1.26 2.19
C VAL A 56 5.50 2.38 2.11
N SER A 57 5.71 2.96 0.93
CA SER A 57 6.68 4.03 0.72
C SER A 57 6.31 5.28 1.51
N MET A 58 5.03 5.64 1.51
CA MET A 58 4.53 6.78 2.29
C MET A 58 4.62 6.51 3.79
N MET A 59 4.33 5.29 4.24
CA MET A 59 4.50 4.90 5.65
C MET A 59 5.97 5.02 6.08
N MET A 60 6.89 4.48 5.28
CA MET A 60 8.32 4.55 5.53
C MET A 60 8.83 6.00 5.56
N ASN A 61 8.38 6.83 4.61
CA ASN A 61 8.72 8.24 4.59
C ASN A 61 8.22 8.94 5.86
N SER A 62 7.01 8.62 6.32
CA SER A 62 6.47 9.15 7.56
C SER A 62 7.29 8.71 8.79
N PHE A 63 7.70 7.44 8.85
CA PHE A 63 8.55 6.94 9.94
C PHE A 63 9.92 7.60 9.99
N ASN A 64 10.53 7.87 8.83
CA ASN A 64 11.84 8.54 8.76
C ASN A 64 11.76 10.07 8.85
N SER A 65 10.57 10.66 8.80
CA SER A 65 10.40 12.12 8.79
C SER A 65 10.66 12.77 10.15
N ILE A 66 10.54 11.99 11.25
CA ILE A 66 10.84 12.45 12.60
C ILE A 66 11.77 11.45 13.30
N PRO A 67 12.74 11.91 14.11
CA PRO A 67 13.32 11.03 15.12
C PRO A 67 12.22 10.67 16.12
N PHE A 68 12.22 9.44 16.62
CA PHE A 68 11.27 8.98 17.63
C PHE A 68 12.00 8.16 18.69
N ASP A 69 11.50 8.23 19.92
CA ASP A 69 12.09 7.54 21.06
C ASP A 69 11.41 6.19 21.33
N TYR A 70 10.10 6.13 21.11
CA TYR A 70 9.33 4.92 21.30
C TYR A 70 8.11 4.84 20.38
N VAL A 71 7.69 3.59 20.15
CA VAL A 71 6.51 3.24 19.37
C VAL A 71 5.46 2.63 20.29
N THR A 72 4.21 2.96 20.03
CA THR A 72 3.05 2.32 20.67
C THR A 72 2.09 1.82 19.61
N ILE A 73 1.29 0.83 19.97
CA ILE A 73 0.26 0.27 19.11
C ILE A 73 -1.10 0.34 19.81
N GLU A 74 -2.11 0.81 19.09
CA GLU A 74 -3.50 0.86 19.52
C GLU A 74 -4.27 -0.23 18.73
N GLY A 75 -4.44 -1.39 19.37
CA GLY A 75 -5.09 -2.55 18.73
C GLY A 75 -4.28 -3.13 17.57
N ASP A 76 -4.97 -3.59 16.52
CA ASP A 76 -4.36 -4.14 15.30
C ASP A 76 -4.38 -3.14 14.13
N SER A 77 -4.83 -1.89 14.35
CA SER A 77 -5.13 -0.93 13.28
C SER A 77 -4.27 0.32 13.28
N LYS A 78 -3.67 0.72 14.41
CA LYS A 78 -2.95 2.00 14.50
C LYS A 78 -1.62 1.88 15.24
N ILE A 79 -0.59 2.48 14.67
CA ILE A 79 0.72 2.70 15.27
C ILE A 79 0.97 4.20 15.44
N SER A 80 1.59 4.55 16.56
CA SER A 80 2.00 5.92 16.88
C SER A 80 3.46 5.95 17.34
N LEU A 81 4.25 6.84 16.75
CA LEU A 81 5.66 7.09 17.02
C LEU A 81 5.78 8.41 17.77
N TYR A 82 6.46 8.40 18.90
CA TYR A 82 6.55 9.56 19.78
C TYR A 82 7.99 10.07 19.86
N ASP A 83 8.16 11.36 19.56
CA ASP A 83 9.36 12.14 19.81
C ASP A 83 9.20 12.91 21.13
N THR A 84 9.82 12.40 22.19
CA THR A 84 9.77 12.95 23.54
C THR A 84 11.10 13.56 23.98
N GLU A 85 12.09 13.68 23.11
CA GLU A 85 13.39 14.29 23.44
C GLU A 85 13.62 15.56 22.64
N LYS A 86 13.97 16.65 23.34
CA LYS A 86 14.44 17.90 22.70
C LYS A 86 15.90 18.12 23.04
N THR A 87 16.70 18.41 22.02
CA THR A 87 18.05 18.95 22.25
C THR A 87 17.94 20.45 22.55
N VAL A 88 18.39 20.86 23.72
CA VAL A 88 18.47 22.26 24.16
C VAL A 88 19.92 22.70 24.13
N PHE A 89 20.18 23.88 23.57
CA PHE A 89 21.50 24.49 23.54
C PHE A 89 21.56 25.63 24.54
N GLU A 90 22.48 25.55 25.49
CA GLU A 90 22.76 26.62 26.43
C GLU A 90 24.10 27.25 26.09
N LYS A 91 24.15 28.58 26.03
CA LYS A 91 25.40 29.31 25.81
C LYS A 91 26.23 29.26 27.09
N ASN A 92 27.48 28.85 26.98
CA ASN A 92 28.37 28.82 28.12
C ASN A 92 28.65 30.26 28.61
N THR A 93 28.35 30.54 29.88
CA THR A 93 28.42 31.87 30.49
C THR A 93 29.80 32.24 31.02
N LYS A 94 30.83 31.41 30.79
CA LYS A 94 32.22 31.79 31.10
C LYS A 94 32.68 32.92 30.19
N GLU A 95 33.37 33.92 30.78
CA GLU A 95 33.94 35.06 30.06
C GLU A 95 34.76 34.57 28.84
N ASN A 96 34.47 35.14 27.68
CA ASN A 96 35.10 34.84 26.37
C ASN A 96 34.88 33.42 25.80
N SER A 97 33.91 32.65 26.29
CA SER A 97 33.58 31.36 25.65
C SER A 97 32.53 31.53 24.53
N SER A 98 32.85 31.04 23.33
CA SER A 98 31.93 30.92 22.18
C SER A 98 31.27 29.54 22.08
N PHE A 99 31.45 28.71 23.12
CA PHE A 99 31.00 27.33 23.14
C PHE A 99 29.56 27.21 23.65
N TYR A 100 28.81 26.29 23.07
CA TYR A 100 27.48 25.90 23.52
C TYR A 100 27.57 24.54 24.22
N THR A 101 26.85 24.36 25.32
CA THR A 101 26.54 23.06 25.89
C THR A 101 25.21 22.57 25.33
N TYR A 102 25.08 21.27 25.13
CA TYR A 102 23.83 20.66 24.70
C TYR A 102 23.38 19.66 25.75
N ASP A 103 22.10 19.68 26.06
CA ASP A 103 21.44 18.72 26.93
C ASP A 103 20.17 18.20 26.26
N LYS A 104 19.81 16.95 26.57
CA LYS A 104 18.57 16.32 26.12
C LYS A 104 17.52 16.45 27.22
N GLU A 105 16.50 17.26 26.97
CA GLU A 105 15.37 17.39 27.87
C GLU A 105 14.22 16.48 27.43
N LYS A 106 13.59 15.81 28.40
CA LYS A 106 12.38 15.04 28.17
C LYS A 106 11.18 15.98 28.06
N ILE A 107 10.49 15.92 26.92
CA ILE A 107 9.23 16.59 26.68
C ILE A 107 8.11 15.70 27.24
N LYS A 108 7.11 16.34 27.87
CA LYS A 108 5.88 15.63 28.24
C LYS A 108 5.20 15.07 26.98
N PRO A 109 4.57 13.88 27.06
CA PRO A 109 3.94 13.23 25.90
C PRO A 109 2.83 14.07 25.24
N GLU A 110 2.23 15.01 25.96
CA GLU A 110 1.22 15.95 25.44
C GLU A 110 1.77 16.99 24.44
N ASN A 111 3.08 17.27 24.49
CA ASN A 111 3.77 18.20 23.58
C ASN A 111 4.75 17.49 22.64
N ALA A 112 4.76 16.15 22.67
CA ALA A 112 5.58 15.33 21.81
C ALA A 112 5.13 15.45 20.35
N LYS A 113 6.08 15.42 19.41
CA LYS A 113 5.70 15.24 18.01
C LYS A 113 5.29 13.78 17.82
N VAL A 114 4.12 13.58 17.23
CA VAL A 114 3.58 12.24 17.00
C VAL A 114 3.39 12.04 15.51
N SER A 115 4.00 10.98 14.98
CA SER A 115 3.66 10.44 13.67
C SER A 115 2.78 9.22 13.87
N SER A 116 1.68 9.10 13.13
CA SER A 116 0.76 7.97 13.28
C SER A 116 0.37 7.38 11.94
N ILE A 117 0.16 6.07 11.94
CA ILE A 117 -0.30 5.30 10.79
C ILE A 117 -1.46 4.45 11.25
N ALA A 118 -2.59 4.55 10.55
CA ALA A 118 -3.82 3.87 10.92
C ALA A 118 -4.54 3.30 9.69
N PHE A 119 -5.18 2.14 9.85
CA PHE A 119 -6.22 1.69 8.94
C PHE A 119 -7.56 2.27 9.40
N VAL A 120 -8.20 3.05 8.53
CA VAL A 120 -9.44 3.78 8.83
C VAL A 120 -10.49 3.51 7.79
N ASP A 121 -11.74 3.39 8.23
CA ASP A 121 -12.87 3.23 7.31
C ASP A 121 -13.16 4.54 6.58
N HIS A 122 -13.35 4.44 5.27
CA HIS A 122 -13.60 5.55 4.37
C HIS A 122 -14.67 5.18 3.36
N GLN A 123 -15.48 6.14 2.93
CA GLN A 123 -16.53 5.93 1.93
C GLN A 123 -16.02 6.36 0.57
N LEU A 124 -15.82 5.40 -0.33
CA LEU A 124 -15.44 5.68 -1.72
C LEU A 124 -16.56 5.22 -2.63
N LYS A 125 -17.19 6.16 -3.36
CA LYS A 125 -18.26 5.87 -4.34
C LYS A 125 -19.43 5.02 -3.77
N ASN A 126 -19.87 5.32 -2.54
CA ASN A 126 -20.91 4.58 -1.78
C ASN A 126 -20.53 3.17 -1.31
N GLU A 127 -19.26 2.78 -1.38
CA GLU A 127 -18.75 1.56 -0.76
C GLU A 127 -17.88 1.92 0.46
N ALA A 128 -18.13 1.21 1.57
CA ALA A 128 -17.27 1.29 2.75
C ALA A 128 -16.00 0.51 2.46
N ILE A 129 -14.87 1.21 2.38
CA ILE A 129 -13.55 0.62 2.20
C ILE A 129 -12.68 0.96 3.40
N THR A 130 -11.71 0.12 3.73
CA THR A 130 -10.66 0.51 4.68
C THR A 130 -9.50 1.13 3.89
N SER A 131 -9.05 2.31 4.30
CA SER A 131 -7.93 3.04 3.70
C SER A 131 -6.80 3.24 4.71
N VAL A 132 -5.59 3.45 4.21
CA VAL A 132 -4.45 3.84 5.03
C VAL A 132 -4.51 5.33 5.32
N SER A 133 -4.39 5.72 6.58
CA SER A 133 -4.19 7.09 7.01
C SER A 133 -2.80 7.26 7.62
N ILE A 134 -2.11 8.32 7.22
CA ILE A 134 -0.83 8.76 7.78
C ILE A 134 -1.03 10.16 8.33
N ASN A 135 -0.72 10.37 9.62
CA ASN A 135 -0.88 11.65 10.30
C ASN A 135 -2.28 12.26 10.12
N ASN A 136 -3.31 11.41 10.22
CA ASN A 136 -4.72 11.75 10.01
C ASN A 136 -5.08 12.19 8.57
N GLN A 137 -4.18 12.05 7.60
CA GLN A 137 -4.47 12.24 6.18
C GLN A 137 -4.67 10.87 5.54
N ILE A 138 -5.77 10.71 4.79
CA ILE A 138 -6.05 9.46 4.07
C ILE A 138 -5.18 9.44 2.82
N LEU A 139 -4.49 8.33 2.59
CA LEU A 139 -3.77 8.11 1.35
C LEU A 139 -4.78 7.87 0.22
N GLU A 140 -4.63 8.61 -0.87
CA GLU A 140 -5.43 8.38 -2.07
C GLU A 140 -5.00 7.04 -2.70
N GLY A 141 -5.97 6.14 -2.85
CA GLY A 141 -5.75 4.81 -3.39
C GLY A 141 -7.06 4.12 -3.73
N SER A 142 -6.99 3.09 -4.57
CA SER A 142 -8.15 2.31 -5.00
C SER A 142 -8.28 0.95 -4.30
N GLY A 143 -7.26 0.57 -3.52
CA GLY A 143 -7.26 -0.65 -2.71
C GLY A 143 -8.20 -0.55 -1.51
N ASP A 144 -9.03 -1.57 -1.33
CA ASP A 144 -9.72 -1.82 -0.07
C ASP A 144 -8.82 -2.68 0.82
N PHE A 145 -8.32 -2.08 1.89
CA PHE A 145 -7.41 -2.70 2.85
C PHE A 145 -8.15 -3.45 3.96
N THR A 146 -9.42 -3.80 3.76
CA THR A 146 -10.23 -4.56 4.72
C THR A 146 -9.50 -5.84 5.14
N GLY A 147 -9.24 -5.98 6.44
CA GLY A 147 -8.51 -7.11 7.02
C GLY A 147 -7.00 -6.93 7.12
N SER A 148 -6.45 -5.82 6.62
CA SER A 148 -5.06 -5.43 6.86
C SER A 148 -4.81 -5.18 8.34
N LYS A 149 -3.61 -5.49 8.80
CA LYS A 149 -3.24 -5.42 10.22
C LYS A 149 -1.85 -4.88 10.42
N VAL A 150 -1.68 -4.22 11.56
CA VAL A 150 -0.39 -3.83 12.07
C VAL A 150 -0.11 -4.59 13.36
N ARG A 151 1.13 -5.04 13.53
CA ARG A 151 1.60 -5.71 14.74
C ARG A 151 2.95 -5.14 15.15
N LEU A 152 3.21 -5.13 16.45
CA LEU A 152 4.44 -4.63 17.03
C LEU A 152 5.13 -5.73 17.84
N SER A 153 6.36 -6.06 17.48
CA SER A 153 7.22 -7.03 18.16
C SER A 153 8.37 -6.30 18.83
N CYS A 154 8.30 -6.13 20.16
CA CYS A 154 9.31 -5.38 20.91
C CYS A 154 10.46 -6.25 21.39
N SER A 155 11.70 -5.83 21.10
CA SER A 155 12.92 -6.42 21.68
C SER A 155 13.31 -5.72 22.99
N LYS A 156 13.02 -4.43 23.11
CA LYS A 156 13.26 -3.64 24.32
C LYS A 156 12.08 -2.69 24.58
N THR A 157 11.57 -2.70 25.81
CA THR A 157 10.48 -1.81 26.24
C THR A 157 10.98 -0.79 27.27
N ASP A 158 10.24 0.30 27.43
CA ASP A 158 10.47 1.29 28.48
C ASP A 158 10.31 0.62 29.87
N PRO A 159 11.27 0.79 30.80
CA PRO A 159 11.17 0.28 32.17
C PRO A 159 9.93 0.78 32.93
N GLU A 160 9.47 2.00 32.64
CA GLU A 160 8.34 2.64 33.31
C GLU A 160 7.00 2.23 32.70
N ASN A 161 6.97 1.93 31.40
CA ASN A 161 5.74 1.54 30.69
C ASN A 161 6.01 0.49 29.60
N LYS A 162 5.60 -0.76 29.86
CA LYS A 162 5.79 -1.88 28.92
C LYS A 162 5.07 -1.73 27.58
N ASN A 163 4.07 -0.83 27.47
CA ASN A 163 3.40 -0.55 26.19
C ASN A 163 4.24 0.35 25.27
N ARG A 164 5.33 0.95 25.76
CA ARG A 164 6.26 1.73 24.97
C ARG A 164 7.40 0.85 24.50
N CYS A 165 7.49 0.69 23.19
CA CYS A 165 8.50 -0.09 22.51
C CYS A 165 9.67 0.82 22.15
N LEU A 166 10.85 0.58 22.73
CA LEU A 166 12.05 1.36 22.44
C LEU A 166 12.78 0.83 21.21
N HIS A 167 12.80 -0.49 21.02
CA HIS A 167 13.40 -1.15 19.87
C HIS A 167 12.55 -2.36 19.50
N GLY A 168 12.40 -2.63 18.20
CA GLY A 168 11.54 -3.71 17.75
C GLY A 168 11.33 -3.78 16.25
N LEU A 169 10.35 -4.61 15.87
CA LEU A 169 9.90 -4.79 14.50
C LEU A 169 8.42 -4.41 14.42
N ILE A 170 8.10 -3.53 13.48
CA ILE A 170 6.74 -3.25 13.04
C ILE A 170 6.44 -4.22 11.90
N HIS A 171 5.42 -5.05 12.06
CA HIS A 171 4.91 -5.93 11.02
C HIS A 171 3.64 -5.34 10.45
N ILE A 172 3.60 -5.13 9.14
CA ILE A 172 2.41 -4.67 8.43
C ILE A 172 1.99 -5.74 7.45
N THR A 173 0.76 -6.22 7.58
CA THR A 173 0.16 -7.15 6.65
C THR A 173 -0.95 -6.42 5.91
N PHE A 174 -0.74 -6.14 4.63
CA PHE A 174 -1.78 -5.64 3.76
C PHE A 174 -2.56 -6.82 3.20
N ILE A 175 -3.87 -6.82 3.43
CA ILE A 175 -4.82 -7.69 2.75
C ILE A 175 -5.65 -6.75 1.90
N ILE A 176 -5.49 -6.89 0.59
CA ILE A 176 -6.23 -6.08 -0.38
C ILE A 176 -7.19 -7.00 -1.11
N ASP A 177 -8.47 -6.81 -0.82
CA ASP A 177 -9.55 -7.50 -1.51
C ASP A 177 -10.17 -6.56 -2.55
N GLN A 178 -10.43 -7.09 -3.74
CA GLN A 178 -11.22 -6.38 -4.73
C GLN A 178 -12.10 -7.39 -5.45
N ALA A 179 -13.35 -7.02 -5.72
CA ALA A 179 -14.34 -7.87 -6.39
C ALA A 179 -13.90 -8.42 -7.76
N ARG A 180 -12.85 -7.86 -8.36
CA ARG A 180 -12.28 -8.27 -9.64
C ARG A 180 -11.11 -9.25 -9.51
N LEU A 181 -10.63 -9.52 -8.30
CA LEU A 181 -9.67 -10.58 -8.04
C LEU A 181 -10.39 -11.87 -7.64
N ASN A 182 -9.87 -13.00 -8.11
CA ASN A 182 -10.34 -14.31 -7.67
C ASN A 182 -9.81 -14.68 -6.27
N ARG A 183 -8.80 -13.98 -5.76
CA ARG A 183 -8.18 -14.19 -4.44
C ARG A 183 -7.61 -12.86 -3.92
N PRO A 184 -7.72 -12.58 -2.61
CA PRO A 184 -7.13 -11.39 -2.02
C PRO A 184 -5.61 -11.41 -2.18
N LEU A 185 -5.01 -10.24 -2.40
CA LEU A 185 -3.56 -10.08 -2.41
C LEU A 185 -3.10 -9.84 -0.97
N THR A 186 -2.12 -10.63 -0.52
CA THR A 186 -1.49 -10.44 0.80
C THR A 186 -0.05 -9.99 0.60
N LEU A 187 0.29 -8.84 1.20
CA LEU A 187 1.64 -8.29 1.19
C LEU A 187 2.10 -8.12 2.63
N GLU A 188 3.28 -8.66 2.93
CA GLU A 188 3.89 -8.55 4.26
C GLU A 188 5.09 -7.63 4.19
N SER A 189 5.14 -6.65 5.09
CA SER A 189 6.26 -5.74 5.24
C SER A 189 6.71 -5.66 6.69
N GLN A 190 8.00 -5.45 6.90
CA GLN A 190 8.62 -5.40 8.22
C GLN A 190 9.59 -4.23 8.31
N PHE A 191 9.45 -3.44 9.36
CA PHE A 191 10.29 -2.27 9.62
C PHE A 191 10.94 -2.39 10.98
N GLY A 192 12.27 -2.37 11.02
CA GLY A 192 13.03 -2.36 12.26
C GLY A 192 13.34 -0.94 12.73
N PHE A 193 13.32 -0.75 14.04
CA PHE A 193 13.72 0.48 14.72
C PHE A 193 14.45 0.16 16.02
#